data_AF-A0A1B3SK71-F1
#
_entry.id   AF-A0A1B3SK71-F1
#
_cell.length_a   1.000
_cell.length_b   1.000
_cell.length_c   1.000
_cell.angle_alpha   90.00
_cell.angle_beta   90.00
_cell.angle_gamma   90.00
#
_symmetry.space_group_name_H-M   'P 1'
#
loop_
_entity.id
_entity.type
_entity.pdbx_description
1 polymer ?
#
loop_
_entity_poly.entity_id
_entity_poly.type
_entity_poly.pdbx_seq_one_letter_code
_entity_poly.pdbx_strand_id
1 'polypeptide(L)'
;MLYDLVILFVYFFVNLSLSIGSYLIFLESLKFKVKTLESIFGNFLLFNKEKMILYKNEKWSFFLAYFIYFLIAIIMFFIFLILIAFNSNNNILFISLYSLAFLICLALFIYYIGLSIKKISEYKFYNKLEIELNYSLSNKQQEYKTLLFLKDNKKSPYNNLFKFHQNRLKKKLNKDINNKKDNYKNYIIFLKYIRNHSTFIDRIINSNADVTIFSNNEIIDIEQLKTVLVNNFYALSRDN
;
A
#
# COMPACT_ATOMS: atom_id res chain seq x y z
N MET A 1 -4.08 -9.22 -43.49
CA MET A 1 -2.83 -9.89 -43.03
C MET A 1 -1.94 -8.97 -42.20
N LEU A 2 -1.35 -7.90 -42.74
CA LEU A 2 -0.51 -6.99 -41.92
C LEU A 2 -1.30 -6.34 -40.77
N TYR A 3 -2.52 -5.88 -41.05
CA TYR A 3 -3.43 -5.31 -40.04
C TYR A 3 -3.71 -6.31 -38.90
N ASP A 4 -4.05 -7.54 -39.22
CA ASP A 4 -4.35 -8.59 -38.23
C ASP A 4 -3.13 -8.96 -37.37
N LEU A 5 -1.93 -8.96 -37.99
CA LEU A 5 -0.67 -9.16 -37.28
C LEU A 5 -0.39 -8.00 -36.31
N VAL A 6 -0.61 -6.76 -36.71
CA VAL A 6 -0.44 -5.59 -35.83
C VAL A 6 -1.38 -5.69 -34.64
N ILE A 7 -2.65 -6.03 -34.86
CA ILE A 7 -3.62 -6.21 -33.75
C ILE A 7 -3.16 -7.35 -32.83
N LEU A 8 -2.65 -8.46 -33.37
CA LEU A 8 -2.16 -9.59 -32.57
C LEU A 8 -1.00 -9.17 -31.68
N PHE A 9 -0.05 -8.39 -32.20
CA PHE A 9 1.04 -7.85 -31.41
C PHE A 9 0.54 -6.92 -30.32
N VAL A 10 -0.36 -5.99 -30.64
CA VAL A 10 -0.97 -5.09 -29.64
C VAL A 10 -1.66 -5.89 -28.54
N TYR A 11 -2.47 -6.88 -28.90
CA TYR A 11 -3.14 -7.77 -27.96
C TYR A 11 -2.17 -8.50 -27.03
N PHE A 12 -1.11 -9.07 -27.60
CA PHE A 12 -0.08 -9.78 -26.84
C PHE A 12 0.62 -8.84 -25.84
N PHE A 13 1.08 -7.66 -26.29
CA PHE A 13 1.75 -6.70 -25.40
C PHE A 13 0.82 -6.17 -24.32
N VAL A 14 -0.45 -5.91 -24.62
CA VAL A 14 -1.43 -5.48 -23.61
C VAL A 14 -1.60 -6.56 -22.55
N ASN A 15 -1.88 -7.82 -22.92
CA ASN A 15 -2.07 -8.90 -21.94
C ASN A 15 -0.80 -9.23 -21.14
N LEU A 16 0.36 -9.13 -21.79
CA LEU A 16 1.65 -9.26 -21.12
C LEU A 16 1.83 -8.14 -20.08
N SER A 17 1.54 -6.89 -20.46
CA SER A 17 1.65 -5.74 -19.56
C SER A 17 0.69 -5.84 -18.37
N LEU A 18 -0.50 -6.42 -18.56
CA LEU A 18 -1.43 -6.66 -17.46
C LEU A 18 -0.85 -7.66 -16.45
N SER A 19 -0.28 -8.76 -16.94
CA SER A 19 0.35 -9.77 -16.10
C SER A 19 1.50 -9.18 -15.28
N ILE A 20 2.43 -8.48 -15.94
CA ILE A 20 3.57 -7.82 -15.27
C ILE A 20 3.09 -6.71 -14.33
N GLY A 21 2.14 -5.89 -14.77
CA GLY A 21 1.60 -4.76 -13.99
C GLY A 21 0.96 -5.19 -12.68
N SER A 22 0.21 -6.30 -12.67
CA SER A 22 -0.34 -6.87 -11.44
C SER A 22 0.74 -7.27 -10.43
N TYR A 23 1.85 -7.86 -10.88
CA TYR A 23 3.00 -8.18 -10.03
C TYR A 23 3.70 -6.93 -9.49
N LEU A 24 3.87 -5.90 -10.32
CA LEU A 24 4.45 -4.62 -9.89
C LEU A 24 3.60 -3.94 -8.81
N ILE A 25 2.28 -3.91 -8.96
CA ILE A 25 1.36 -3.36 -7.95
C ILE A 25 1.45 -4.17 -6.65
N PHE A 26 1.61 -5.49 -6.74
CA PHE A 26 1.87 -6.33 -5.57
C PHE A 26 3.18 -5.93 -4.86
N LEU A 27 4.29 -5.76 -5.60
CA LEU A 27 5.57 -5.35 -5.02
C LEU A 27 5.49 -3.98 -4.34
N GLU A 28 4.84 -3.02 -4.98
CA GLU A 28 4.62 -1.68 -4.40
C GLU A 28 3.74 -1.73 -3.15
N SER A 29 2.70 -2.57 -3.16
CA SER A 29 1.86 -2.80 -1.98
C SER A 29 2.67 -3.40 -0.83
N LEU A 30 3.57 -4.35 -1.12
CA LEU A 30 4.44 -4.97 -0.13
C LEU A 30 5.47 -3.98 0.41
N LYS A 31 6.06 -3.16 -0.46
CA LYS A 31 6.97 -2.08 -0.09
C LYS A 31 6.28 -1.10 0.86
N PHE A 32 5.09 -0.61 0.48
CA PHE A 32 4.29 0.33 1.26
C PHE A 32 3.86 -0.22 2.63
N LYS A 33 3.27 -1.42 2.65
CA LYS A 33 2.65 -1.96 3.87
C LYS A 33 3.65 -2.54 4.86
N VAL A 34 4.80 -2.99 4.37
CA VAL A 34 5.77 -3.75 5.17
C VAL A 34 7.14 -3.09 5.15
N LYS A 35 7.84 -3.07 4.00
CA LYS A 35 9.27 -2.71 3.96
C LYS A 35 9.56 -1.29 4.44
N THR A 36 8.83 -0.30 3.91
CA THR A 36 9.01 1.10 4.31
C THR A 36 8.60 1.32 5.76
N LEU A 37 7.56 0.63 6.22
CA LEU A 37 7.11 0.70 7.60
C LEU A 37 8.20 0.17 8.55
N GLU A 38 8.73 -1.02 8.26
CA GLU A 38 9.74 -1.67 9.08
C GLU A 38 11.06 -0.90 9.09
N SER A 39 11.49 -0.39 7.94
CA SER A 39 12.72 0.40 7.84
C SER A 39 12.68 1.68 8.68
N ILE A 40 11.51 2.29 8.83
CA ILE A 40 11.37 3.59 9.50
C ILE A 40 11.00 3.39 10.96
N PHE A 41 10.03 2.54 11.27
CA PHE A 41 9.46 2.41 12.61
C PHE A 41 9.82 1.09 13.32
N GLY A 42 10.69 0.25 12.76
CA GLY A 42 10.97 -1.13 13.16
C GLY A 42 10.69 -1.51 14.63
N ASN A 43 11.38 -0.87 15.59
CA ASN A 43 11.22 -1.19 17.01
C ASN A 43 9.92 -0.65 17.65
N PHE A 44 9.35 0.44 17.14
CA PHE A 44 8.06 0.99 17.59
C PHE A 44 6.86 0.10 17.22
N LEU A 45 7.07 -0.89 16.35
CA LEU A 45 6.05 -1.85 15.92
C LEU A 45 6.11 -3.16 16.72
N LEU A 46 7.02 -3.27 17.69
CA LEU A 46 7.13 -4.41 18.59
C LEU A 46 6.11 -4.28 19.71
N PHE A 47 5.06 -5.09 19.65
CA PHE A 47 4.06 -5.23 20.70
C PHE A 47 4.23 -6.61 21.34
N ASN A 48 4.50 -6.66 22.65
CA ASN A 48 4.83 -7.91 23.35
C ASN A 48 5.91 -8.75 22.63
N LYS A 49 6.97 -8.08 22.13
CA LYS A 49 8.08 -8.67 21.35
C LYS A 49 7.69 -9.22 19.96
N GLU A 50 6.45 -9.03 19.51
CA GLU A 50 6.01 -9.39 18.17
C GLU A 50 5.87 -8.15 17.27
N LYS A 51 6.42 -8.22 16.04
CA LYS A 51 6.24 -7.16 15.04
C LYS A 51 4.87 -7.27 14.37
N MET A 52 3.92 -6.48 14.85
CA MET A 52 2.57 -6.49 14.31
C MET A 52 2.44 -5.48 13.17
N ILE A 53 2.64 -5.96 11.93
CA ILE A 53 2.70 -5.11 10.73
C ILE A 53 1.47 -5.28 9.82
N LEU A 54 0.83 -6.46 9.80
CA LEU A 54 -0.31 -6.78 8.93
C LEU A 54 -1.47 -7.34 9.74
N TYR A 55 -2.71 -7.05 9.33
CA TYR A 55 -3.91 -7.71 9.89
C TYR A 55 -4.55 -8.66 8.86
N LYS A 56 -5.24 -9.70 9.34
CA LYS A 56 -5.80 -10.81 8.53
C LYS A 56 -6.58 -10.34 7.31
N ASN A 57 -7.39 -9.29 7.46
CA ASN A 57 -8.23 -8.78 6.37
C ASN A 57 -7.44 -8.08 5.25
N GLU A 58 -6.15 -7.77 5.45
CA GLU A 58 -5.30 -7.20 4.39
C GLU A 58 -4.79 -8.22 3.39
N LYS A 59 -4.84 -9.52 3.70
CA LYS A 59 -4.30 -10.56 2.80
C LYS A 59 -4.87 -10.42 1.39
N TRP A 60 -6.17 -10.24 1.27
CA TRP A 60 -6.87 -10.08 0.00
C TRP A 60 -6.53 -8.78 -0.73
N SER A 61 -6.17 -7.72 -0.01
CA SER A 61 -5.82 -6.45 -0.63
C SER A 61 -4.55 -6.52 -1.49
N PHE A 62 -3.65 -7.47 -1.22
CA PHE A 62 -2.48 -7.73 -2.07
C PHE A 62 -2.84 -8.42 -3.39
N PHE A 63 -3.97 -9.14 -3.43
CA PHE A 63 -4.41 -9.89 -4.61
C PHE A 63 -5.50 -9.18 -5.41
N LEU A 64 -6.00 -8.05 -4.93
CA LEU A 64 -7.06 -7.29 -5.60
C LEU A 64 -6.63 -6.84 -7.02
N ALA A 65 -5.38 -6.43 -7.18
CA ALA A 65 -4.84 -6.05 -8.50
C ALA A 65 -4.84 -7.24 -9.46
N TYR A 66 -4.45 -8.44 -9.01
CA TYR A 66 -4.55 -9.64 -9.84
C TYR A 66 -5.99 -9.89 -10.27
N PHE A 67 -6.96 -9.83 -9.36
CA PHE A 67 -8.35 -10.05 -9.71
C PHE A 67 -8.85 -9.06 -10.79
N ILE A 68 -8.56 -7.77 -10.63
CA ILE A 68 -8.97 -6.73 -11.59
C ILE A 68 -8.30 -6.95 -12.95
N TYR A 69 -6.98 -7.19 -12.97
CA TYR A 69 -6.22 -7.35 -14.20
C TYR A 69 -6.58 -8.63 -14.95
N PHE A 70 -6.91 -9.70 -14.23
CA PHE A 70 -7.43 -10.94 -14.82
C PHE A 70 -8.78 -10.72 -15.52
N LEU A 71 -9.71 -9.99 -14.89
CA LEU A 71 -10.98 -9.63 -15.52
C LEU A 71 -10.76 -8.79 -16.78
N ILE A 72 -9.86 -7.81 -16.73
CA ILE A 72 -9.52 -6.99 -17.90
C ILE A 72 -8.94 -7.87 -19.02
N ALA A 73 -8.03 -8.80 -18.71
CA ALA A 73 -7.44 -9.71 -19.69
C ALA A 73 -8.51 -10.57 -20.38
N ILE A 74 -9.48 -11.12 -19.62
CA ILE A 74 -10.60 -11.88 -20.19
C ILE A 74 -11.47 -11.01 -21.10
N ILE A 75 -11.84 -9.81 -20.64
CA ILE A 75 -12.67 -8.89 -21.44
C ILE A 75 -11.96 -8.54 -22.75
N MET A 76 -10.65 -8.26 -22.69
CA MET A 76 -9.84 -7.97 -23.87
C MET A 76 -9.77 -9.17 -24.81
N PHE A 77 -9.61 -10.40 -24.30
CA PHE A 77 -9.66 -11.59 -25.14
C PHE A 77 -10.94 -11.68 -25.97
N PHE A 78 -12.11 -11.50 -25.34
CA PHE A 78 -13.38 -11.54 -26.07
C PHE A 78 -13.54 -10.37 -27.07
N ILE A 79 -13.15 -9.16 -26.71
CA ILE A 79 -13.21 -8.00 -27.62
C ILE A 79 -12.37 -8.27 -28.87
N PHE A 80 -11.15 -8.77 -28.71
CA PHE A 80 -10.25 -9.01 -29.85
C PHE A 80 -10.71 -10.19 -30.71
N LEU A 81 -11.26 -11.25 -30.12
CA LEU A 81 -11.88 -12.34 -30.89
C LEU A 81 -13.04 -11.83 -31.77
N ILE A 82 -13.90 -10.97 -31.23
CA ILE A 82 -15.02 -10.39 -31.97
C ILE A 82 -14.50 -9.53 -33.13
N LEU A 83 -13.51 -8.67 -32.89
CA LEU A 83 -12.95 -7.78 -33.92
C LEU A 83 -12.36 -8.55 -35.12
N ILE A 84 -11.76 -9.71 -34.88
CA ILE A 84 -11.18 -10.55 -35.94
C ILE A 84 -12.26 -11.30 -36.70
N ALA A 85 -13.23 -11.88 -35.97
CA ALA A 85 -14.29 -12.70 -36.56
C ALA A 85 -15.08 -11.95 -37.66
N PHE A 86 -15.19 -10.63 -37.56
CA PHE A 86 -15.87 -9.80 -38.56
C PHE A 86 -15.06 -9.50 -39.83
N ASN A 87 -13.74 -9.65 -39.84
CA ASN A 87 -12.90 -8.93 -40.80
C ASN A 87 -11.85 -9.75 -41.55
N SER A 88 -11.57 -11.01 -41.19
CA SER A 88 -10.47 -11.77 -41.82
C SER A 88 -10.92 -13.01 -42.60
N ASN A 89 -10.32 -13.25 -43.77
CA ASN A 89 -10.53 -14.50 -44.54
C ASN A 89 -9.87 -15.72 -43.87
N ASN A 90 -8.96 -15.51 -42.90
CA ASN A 90 -8.21 -16.55 -42.19
C ASN A 90 -8.58 -16.62 -40.69
N ASN A 91 -9.85 -16.40 -40.37
CA ASN A 91 -10.34 -16.24 -38.99
C ASN A 91 -9.89 -17.37 -38.05
N ILE A 92 -9.92 -18.62 -38.51
CA ILE A 92 -9.53 -19.79 -37.68
C ILE A 92 -8.08 -19.67 -37.21
N LEU A 93 -7.15 -19.36 -38.13
CA LEU A 93 -5.72 -19.24 -37.80
C LEU A 93 -5.47 -18.13 -36.79
N PHE A 94 -6.10 -16.96 -36.97
CA PHE A 94 -5.94 -15.86 -36.03
C PHE A 94 -6.58 -16.20 -34.68
N ILE A 95 -7.79 -16.75 -34.62
CA ILE A 95 -8.40 -17.20 -33.37
C ILE A 95 -7.47 -18.15 -32.59
N SER A 96 -6.82 -19.11 -33.29
CA SER A 96 -5.83 -20.00 -32.68
C SER A 96 -4.63 -19.24 -32.12
N LEU A 97 -4.08 -18.28 -32.85
CA LEU A 97 -2.93 -17.46 -32.40
C LEU A 97 -3.27 -16.58 -31.19
N TYR A 98 -4.45 -15.94 -31.18
CA TYR A 98 -4.91 -15.15 -30.03
C TYR A 98 -5.14 -16.00 -28.79
N SER A 99 -5.72 -17.19 -28.98
CA SER A 99 -5.91 -18.16 -27.88
C SER A 99 -4.56 -18.62 -27.32
N LEU A 100 -3.59 -18.90 -28.18
CA LEU A 100 -2.23 -19.26 -27.74
C LEU A 100 -1.56 -18.10 -26.97
N ALA A 101 -1.65 -16.88 -27.50
CA ALA A 101 -1.14 -15.67 -26.84
C ALA A 101 -1.79 -15.45 -25.46
N PHE A 102 -3.10 -15.65 -25.35
CA PHE A 102 -3.83 -15.59 -24.09
C PHE A 102 -3.33 -16.63 -23.09
N LEU A 103 -3.16 -17.89 -23.52
CA LEU A 103 -2.67 -18.98 -22.67
C LEU A 103 -1.25 -18.72 -22.14
N ILE A 104 -0.36 -18.18 -22.99
CA ILE A 104 1.00 -17.78 -22.57
C ILE A 104 0.93 -16.70 -21.50
N CYS A 105 0.12 -15.66 -21.71
CA CYS A 105 -0.06 -14.59 -20.73
C CYS A 105 -0.68 -15.11 -19.43
N LEU A 106 -1.66 -16.02 -19.53
CA LEU A 106 -2.29 -16.65 -18.37
C LEU A 106 -1.30 -17.51 -17.56
N ALA A 107 -0.44 -18.28 -18.23
CA ALA A 107 0.61 -19.05 -17.56
C ALA A 107 1.56 -18.13 -16.79
N LEU A 108 1.98 -17.01 -17.40
CA LEU A 108 2.79 -15.98 -16.74
C LEU A 108 2.05 -15.34 -15.56
N PHE A 109 0.75 -15.09 -15.70
CA PHE A 109 -0.10 -14.55 -14.64
C PHE A 109 -0.13 -15.47 -13.42
N ILE A 110 -0.37 -16.76 -13.63
CA ILE A 110 -0.37 -17.79 -12.58
C ILE A 110 1.00 -17.86 -11.90
N TYR A 111 2.08 -17.81 -12.68
CA TYR A 111 3.45 -17.79 -12.16
C TYR A 111 3.67 -16.60 -11.20
N TYR A 112 3.27 -15.38 -11.58
CA TYR A 112 3.39 -14.19 -10.72
C TYR A 112 2.54 -14.26 -9.45
N ILE A 113 1.34 -14.85 -9.52
CA ILE A 113 0.54 -15.15 -8.32
C ILE A 113 1.33 -16.09 -7.39
N GLY A 114 1.90 -17.17 -7.92
CA GLY A 114 2.72 -18.11 -7.15
C GLY A 114 3.90 -17.43 -6.45
N LEU A 115 4.63 -16.57 -7.16
CA LEU A 115 5.70 -15.75 -6.57
C LEU A 115 5.20 -14.82 -5.45
N SER A 116 4.01 -14.25 -5.63
CA SER A 116 3.41 -13.34 -4.66
C SER A 116 2.97 -14.06 -3.40
N ILE A 117 2.37 -15.25 -3.53
CA ILE A 117 2.00 -16.11 -2.41
C ILE A 117 3.25 -16.48 -1.59
N LYS A 118 4.32 -16.92 -2.26
CA LYS A 118 5.59 -17.26 -1.60
C LYS A 118 6.15 -16.07 -0.80
N LYS A 119 6.19 -14.87 -1.38
CA LYS A 119 6.65 -13.66 -0.68
C LYS A 119 5.74 -13.27 0.49
N ILE A 120 4.42 -13.39 0.34
CA ILE A 120 3.47 -13.04 1.41
C ILE A 120 3.57 -14.01 2.59
N SER A 121 3.85 -15.30 2.35
CA SER A 121 3.91 -16.31 3.41
C SER A 121 5.01 -16.08 4.44
N GLU A 122 6.01 -15.25 4.13
CA GLU A 122 7.06 -14.84 5.06
C GLU A 122 6.53 -13.90 6.17
N TYR A 123 5.31 -13.36 6.01
CA TYR A 123 4.74 -12.39 6.94
C TYR A 123 3.53 -12.95 7.69
N LYS A 124 3.50 -12.74 9.01
CA LYS A 124 2.37 -13.08 9.87
C LYS A 124 1.22 -12.09 9.68
N PHE A 125 0.01 -12.61 9.49
CA PHE A 125 -1.22 -11.84 9.40
C PHE A 125 -2.01 -11.98 10.69
N TYR A 126 -2.04 -10.92 11.49
CA TYR A 126 -2.62 -10.95 12.82
C TYR A 126 -4.14 -10.94 12.78
N ASN A 127 -4.75 -11.86 13.51
CA ASN A 127 -6.20 -11.91 13.70
C ASN A 127 -6.65 -10.95 14.80
N LYS A 128 -7.97 -10.78 14.95
CA LYS A 128 -8.55 -9.85 15.92
C LYS A 128 -8.13 -10.15 17.36
N LEU A 129 -8.20 -11.42 17.78
CA LEU A 129 -7.85 -11.85 19.14
C LEU A 129 -6.38 -11.61 19.45
N GLU A 130 -5.48 -11.94 18.52
CA GLU A 130 -4.04 -11.69 18.68
C GLU A 130 -3.73 -10.21 18.84
N ILE A 131 -4.45 -9.34 18.12
CA ILE A 131 -4.32 -7.88 18.25
C ILE A 131 -4.85 -7.42 19.61
N GLU A 132 -6.01 -7.89 20.04
CA GLU A 132 -6.58 -7.50 21.33
C GLU A 132 -5.70 -7.92 22.52
N LEU A 133 -5.00 -9.06 22.41
CA LEU A 133 -4.06 -9.55 23.42
C LEU A 133 -2.72 -8.80 23.45
N ASN A 134 -2.21 -8.40 22.29
CA ASN A 134 -0.85 -7.87 22.19
C ASN A 134 -0.78 -6.34 22.05
N TYR A 135 -1.80 -5.73 21.47
CA TYR A 135 -1.87 -4.29 21.27
C TYR A 135 -2.72 -3.64 22.37
N SER A 136 -2.10 -2.75 23.13
CA SER A 136 -2.78 -1.84 24.04
C SER A 136 -2.35 -0.40 23.78
N LEU A 137 -3.28 0.53 23.98
CA LEU A 137 -2.91 1.95 24.04
C LEU A 137 -2.02 2.15 25.26
N SER A 138 -0.87 2.82 25.08
CA SER A 138 0.02 3.18 26.20
C SER A 138 -0.80 3.86 27.30
N ASN A 139 -0.60 3.47 28.57
CA ASN A 139 -1.30 4.07 29.71
C ASN A 139 -0.82 5.49 30.03
N LYS A 140 0.35 5.91 29.51
CA LYS A 140 0.94 7.21 29.81
C LYS A 140 0.20 8.36 29.12
N GLN A 141 -0.16 9.39 29.86
CA GLN A 141 -0.70 10.63 29.30
C GLN A 141 0.40 11.30 28.49
N GLN A 142 0.21 11.39 27.17
CA GLN A 142 1.19 11.98 26.27
C GLN A 142 0.61 13.29 25.74
N GLU A 143 1.38 14.36 25.85
CA GLU A 143 0.99 15.65 25.28
C GLU A 143 1.23 15.67 23.78
N TYR A 144 0.28 16.24 23.05
CA TYR A 144 0.40 16.42 21.61
C TYR A 144 1.47 17.48 21.28
N LYS A 145 2.41 17.11 20.41
CA LYS A 145 3.47 17.99 19.92
C LYS A 145 3.17 18.46 18.50
N THR A 146 3.26 19.78 18.28
CA THR A 146 3.14 20.38 16.95
C THR A 146 4.41 20.14 16.15
N LEU A 147 4.28 19.95 14.83
CA LEU A 147 5.41 19.73 13.92
C LEU A 147 5.39 20.74 12.78
N LEU A 148 6.55 21.32 12.49
CA LEU A 148 6.77 22.27 11.39
C LEU A 148 8.00 21.86 10.60
N PHE A 149 7.86 21.77 9.28
CA PHE A 149 8.93 21.42 8.35
C PHE A 149 9.41 22.68 7.62
N LEU A 150 10.69 23.01 7.69
CA LEU A 150 11.30 24.11 6.95
C LEU A 150 12.22 23.56 5.86
N LYS A 151 12.23 24.22 4.70
CA LYS A 151 13.21 24.01 3.63
C LYS A 151 13.77 25.39 3.28
N ASP A 152 15.09 25.56 3.33
CA ASP A 152 15.76 26.84 3.10
C ASP A 152 15.17 27.99 3.96
N ASN A 153 14.91 27.71 5.25
CA ASN A 153 14.25 28.60 6.22
C ASN A 153 12.83 29.08 5.85
N LYS A 154 12.21 28.49 4.81
CA LYS A 154 10.82 28.75 4.42
C LYS A 154 9.94 27.56 4.76
N LYS A 155 8.63 27.81 4.90
CA LYS A 155 7.64 26.74 5.11
C LYS A 155 7.73 25.73 3.96
N SER A 156 8.06 24.50 4.29
CA SER A 156 8.13 23.42 3.32
C SER A 156 6.74 23.04 2.81
N PRO A 157 6.60 22.64 1.52
CA PRO A 157 5.36 22.04 1.01
C PRO A 157 4.92 20.79 1.80
N TYR A 158 5.86 20.12 2.49
CA TYR A 158 5.58 18.98 3.35
C TYR A 158 4.62 19.30 4.50
N ASN A 159 4.53 20.55 4.96
CA ASN A 159 3.59 20.95 6.02
C ASN A 159 2.13 20.72 5.64
N ASN A 160 1.76 21.04 4.40
CA ASN A 160 0.37 20.91 3.94
C ASN A 160 -0.03 19.44 3.87
N LEU A 161 0.85 18.60 3.33
CA LEU A 161 0.66 17.15 3.28
C LEU A 161 0.53 16.57 4.69
N PHE A 162 1.43 16.96 5.59
CA PHE A 162 1.43 16.52 6.97
C PHE A 162 0.14 16.91 7.70
N LYS A 163 -0.27 18.18 7.63
CA LYS A 163 -1.52 18.69 8.21
C LYS A 163 -2.75 17.97 7.65
N PHE A 164 -2.76 17.67 6.36
CA PHE A 164 -3.83 16.89 5.74
C PHE A 164 -3.94 15.48 6.33
N HIS A 165 -2.82 14.77 6.48
CA HIS A 165 -2.79 13.44 7.11
C HIS A 165 -3.24 13.47 8.56
N GLN A 166 -2.80 14.47 9.34
CA GLN A 166 -3.23 14.66 10.73
C GLN A 166 -4.73 14.93 10.84
N ASN A 167 -5.27 15.84 10.02
CA ASN A 167 -6.71 16.14 10.01
C ASN A 167 -7.54 14.92 9.63
N ARG A 168 -7.06 14.11 8.67
CA ARG A 168 -7.71 12.86 8.29
C ARG A 168 -7.68 11.82 9.41
N LEU A 169 -6.59 11.76 10.18
CA LEU A 169 -6.51 10.92 11.39
C LEU A 169 -7.52 11.38 12.43
N LYS A 170 -7.52 12.67 12.80
CA LYS A 170 -8.47 13.24 13.78
C LYS A 170 -9.91 12.92 13.41
N LYS A 171 -10.29 13.13 12.14
CA LYS A 171 -11.64 12.78 11.65
C LYS A 171 -11.97 11.29 11.78
N LYS A 172 -10.99 10.40 11.68
CA LYS A 172 -11.21 8.95 11.85
C LYS A 172 -11.35 8.57 13.32
N LEU A 173 -10.43 9.03 14.15
CA LEU A 173 -10.51 8.82 15.60
C LEU A 173 -11.83 9.39 16.16
N ASN A 174 -12.25 10.56 15.70
CA ASN A 174 -13.49 11.20 16.15
C ASN A 174 -14.76 10.45 15.68
N LYS A 175 -14.73 9.78 14.52
CA LYS A 175 -15.87 8.97 14.08
C LYS A 175 -16.03 7.69 14.89
N ASP A 176 -14.95 7.18 15.46
CA ASP A 176 -14.94 5.96 16.27
C ASP A 176 -15.09 6.26 17.78
N ILE A 177 -15.49 7.48 18.18
CA ILE A 177 -15.69 7.95 19.58
C ILE A 177 -16.62 7.04 20.40
N ASN A 178 -17.55 6.31 19.77
CA ASN A 178 -18.43 5.38 20.48
C ASN A 178 -17.76 4.04 20.84
N ASN A 179 -16.56 3.74 20.31
CA ASN A 179 -15.86 2.45 20.43
C ASN A 179 -14.43 2.59 21.00
N LYS A 180 -14.19 3.54 21.93
CA LYS A 180 -12.86 3.80 22.53
C LYS A 180 -12.16 2.55 23.12
N LYS A 181 -12.89 1.47 23.39
CA LYS A 181 -12.40 0.18 23.92
C LYS A 181 -12.00 -0.86 22.85
N ASP A 182 -12.17 -0.57 21.56
CA ASP A 182 -11.86 -1.53 20.48
C ASP A 182 -10.38 -1.44 20.07
N ASN A 183 -9.52 -2.20 20.76
CA ASN A 183 -8.08 -2.29 20.46
C ASN A 183 -7.82 -2.69 19.01
N TYR A 184 -8.65 -3.54 18.42
CA TYR A 184 -8.49 -3.99 17.04
C TYR A 184 -8.70 -2.85 16.03
N LYS A 185 -9.77 -2.07 16.19
CA LYS A 185 -9.99 -0.88 15.35
C LYS A 185 -8.89 0.16 15.54
N ASN A 186 -8.51 0.44 16.79
CA ASN A 186 -7.44 1.39 17.10
C ASN A 186 -6.11 0.99 16.46
N TYR A 187 -5.76 -0.30 16.51
CA TYR A 187 -4.60 -0.85 15.83
C TYR A 187 -4.65 -0.67 14.30
N ILE A 188 -5.80 -0.91 13.66
CA ILE A 188 -5.95 -0.67 12.21
C ILE A 188 -5.73 0.80 11.86
N ILE A 189 -6.25 1.73 12.67
CA ILE A 189 -6.05 3.16 12.49
C ILE A 189 -4.58 3.53 12.71
N PHE A 190 -3.94 2.98 13.75
CA PHE A 190 -2.52 3.15 14.05
C PHE A 190 -1.64 2.70 12.88
N LEU A 191 -1.83 1.49 12.36
CA LEU A 191 -1.07 1.00 11.21
C LEU A 191 -1.23 1.91 9.99
N LYS A 192 -2.45 2.34 9.69
CA LYS A 192 -2.68 3.26 8.58
C LYS A 192 -2.01 4.61 8.80
N TYR A 193 -2.00 5.10 10.03
CA TYR A 193 -1.30 6.33 10.39
C TYR A 193 0.21 6.18 10.18
N ILE A 194 0.84 5.18 10.78
CA ILE A 194 2.29 4.99 10.70
C ILE A 194 2.74 4.70 9.26
N ARG A 195 1.98 3.94 8.45
CA ARG A 195 2.30 3.70 7.02
C ARG A 195 2.30 4.97 6.16
N ASN A 196 1.35 5.87 6.39
CA ASN A 196 1.35 7.15 5.67
C ASN A 196 2.55 8.01 6.09
N HIS A 197 2.92 7.97 7.37
CA HIS A 197 4.05 8.72 7.87
C HIS A 197 5.39 8.10 7.46
N SER A 198 5.47 6.77 7.37
CA SER A 198 6.68 6.10 6.89
C SER A 198 6.95 6.46 5.44
N THR A 199 5.94 6.38 4.56
CA THR A 199 6.10 6.84 3.18
C THR A 199 6.42 8.33 3.04
N PHE A 200 5.86 9.17 3.91
CA PHE A 200 6.19 10.59 3.93
C PHE A 200 7.66 10.82 4.32
N ILE A 201 8.16 10.16 5.38
CA ILE A 201 9.55 10.24 5.82
C ILE A 201 10.50 9.66 4.76
N ASP A 202 10.18 8.51 4.17
CA ASP A 202 10.94 7.87 3.10
C ASP A 202 11.14 8.83 1.91
N ARG A 203 10.10 9.59 1.54
CA ARG A 203 10.20 10.60 0.48
C ARG A 203 11.12 11.75 0.85
N ILE A 204 11.09 12.22 2.10
CA ILE A 204 11.98 13.29 2.56
C ILE A 204 13.43 12.80 2.46
N ILE A 205 13.72 11.62 3.01
CA ILE A 205 15.05 11.00 2.97
C ILE A 205 15.54 10.82 1.53
N ASN A 206 14.74 10.20 0.67
CA ASN A 206 15.14 9.90 -0.72
C ASN A 206 15.24 11.15 -1.61
N SER A 207 14.61 12.26 -1.22
CA SER A 207 14.68 13.51 -1.99
C SER A 207 15.96 14.32 -1.74
N ASN A 208 16.82 13.91 -0.80
CA ASN A 208 17.96 14.69 -0.30
C ASN A 208 17.58 16.16 -0.02
N ALA A 209 16.32 16.40 0.37
CA ALA A 209 15.88 17.74 0.69
C ALA A 209 16.41 18.08 2.09
N ASP A 210 17.18 19.17 2.20
CA ASP A 210 17.54 19.76 3.48
C ASP A 210 16.28 20.30 4.16
N VAL A 211 15.64 19.42 4.95
CA VAL A 211 14.43 19.73 5.70
C VAL A 211 14.78 19.79 7.18
N THR A 212 14.68 20.97 7.76
CA THR A 212 14.75 21.15 9.22
C THR A 212 13.38 20.92 9.83
N ILE A 213 13.32 20.10 10.88
CA ILE A 213 12.06 19.72 11.54
C ILE A 213 12.01 20.38 12.91
N PHE A 214 10.95 21.13 13.18
CA PHE A 214 10.69 21.72 14.49
C PHE A 214 9.53 20.99 15.18
N SER A 215 9.73 20.62 16.44
CA SER A 215 8.70 20.11 17.35
C SER A 215 8.55 21.06 18.53
N ASN A 216 7.41 21.74 18.67
CA ASN A 216 7.18 22.75 19.73
C ASN A 216 8.36 23.75 19.87
N ASN A 217 8.89 24.24 18.75
CA ASN A 217 10.03 25.16 18.64
C ASN A 217 11.42 24.57 18.90
N GLU A 218 11.55 23.27 19.18
CA GLU A 218 12.85 22.58 19.23
C GLU A 218 13.18 21.93 17.90
N ILE A 219 14.43 22.01 17.45
CA ILE A 219 14.89 21.28 16.27
C ILE A 219 15.02 19.81 16.66
N ILE A 220 14.39 18.94 15.87
CA ILE A 220 14.44 17.50 16.06
C ILE A 220 15.02 16.79 14.84
N ASP A 221 15.66 15.66 15.08
CA ASP A 221 16.12 14.77 14.02
C ASP A 221 15.00 13.81 13.55
N ILE A 222 15.32 12.98 12.55
CA ILE A 222 14.37 11.99 11.99
C ILE A 222 14.02 10.90 13.01
N GLU A 223 14.92 10.53 13.92
CA GLU A 223 14.68 9.48 14.90
C GLU A 223 13.71 9.95 15.99
N GLN A 224 13.89 11.18 16.44
CA GLN A 224 12.98 11.91 17.30
C GLN A 224 11.63 12.13 16.62
N LEU A 225 11.60 12.45 15.31
CA LEU A 225 10.34 12.58 14.57
C LEU A 225 9.51 11.30 14.64
N LYS A 226 10.10 10.11 14.45
CA LYS A 226 9.37 8.84 14.57
C LYS A 226 8.70 8.72 15.94
N THR A 227 9.45 9.03 17.00
CA THR A 227 8.96 9.01 18.39
C THR A 227 7.82 10.00 18.60
N VAL A 228 7.97 11.23 18.12
CA VAL A 228 6.94 12.28 18.21
C VAL A 228 5.67 11.86 17.49
N LEU A 229 5.77 11.22 16.32
CA LEU A 229 4.61 10.77 15.56
C LEU A 229 3.84 9.67 16.29
N VAL A 230 4.52 8.69 16.86
CA VAL A 230 3.90 7.65 17.69
C VAL A 230 3.22 8.28 18.90
N ASN A 231 3.88 9.22 19.57
CA ASN A 231 3.33 9.86 20.75
C ASN A 231 2.08 10.72 20.42
N ASN A 232 2.14 11.45 19.31
CA ASN A 232 1.01 12.24 18.83
C ASN A 232 -0.21 11.37 18.49
N PHE A 233 -0.01 10.14 18.00
CA PHE A 233 -1.12 9.22 17.79
C PHE A 233 -1.81 8.88 19.11
N TYR A 234 -1.04 8.52 20.14
CA TYR A 234 -1.60 8.19 21.45
C TYR A 234 -2.28 9.38 22.13
N ALA A 235 -1.69 10.57 22.06
CA ALA A 235 -2.32 11.81 22.54
C ALA A 235 -3.70 12.03 21.90
N LEU A 236 -3.78 11.97 20.57
CA LEU A 236 -5.03 12.18 19.83
C LEU A 236 -6.06 11.06 20.05
N SER A 237 -5.62 9.85 20.35
CA SER A 237 -6.52 8.73 20.66
C SER A 237 -7.17 8.83 22.04
N ARG A 238 -6.70 9.75 22.90
CA ARG A 238 -7.19 9.97 24.27
C ARG A 238 -7.96 11.27 24.45
N ASP A 239 -7.54 12.34 23.78
CA ASP A 239 -8.08 13.70 23.96
C ASP A 239 -9.43 13.98 23.28
N ASN A 240 -10.16 12.94 22.84
CA ASN A 240 -11.54 13.06 22.34
C ASN A 240 -12.41 11.99 22.97
#